data_AF-V6F4M0-F1
#
_entry.id   AF-V6F4M0-F1
#
_cell.length_a   1.000
_cell.length_b   1.000
_cell.length_c   1.000
_cell.angle_alpha   90.00
_cell.angle_beta   90.00
_cell.angle_gamma   90.00
#
_symmetry.space_group_name_H-M   'P 1'
#
loop_
_entity.id
_entity.type
_entity.pdbx_description
1 polymer ?
#
loop_
_entity_poly.entity_id
_entity_poly.type
_entity_poly.pdbx_seq_one_letter_code
_entity_poly.pdbx_strand_id
1 'polypeptide(L)'
;MDLPLDQHLLYQDLTAKLDRLGGPDQLIAYMGQVLRTLLRRQGDAEFRGAIQDAFISGLMGRDWPGQVALAREVILIVIAKRPEIALAWQKQQGGDDNPHRRAADRGLAPPVVADPDLPDLDLIGATPPAPPRPKPPYAFGNAEDKVTEYVLETLARRLSLFRLPTLQFPSIAYVHEQEFFLFLPIFQRVAGEFIAEAIMPLCRDVLERRVYKGMSQQATTRPDMGLAERQGDIWAVINERLGKLAARLNGARSKLARPAEDGLPKYQEVEVPVDRPRVFRVLGVGFRMGTRTELKRVKVKVRSAKELDADEIAALNLYSQLRDRASEAGLDLPQACDFEFLAALFQVDGRRLAQTVKELMGLAEHKETTRIYLMERLRAIDETFANTLSDAIALLLFHGAVGGPFGFAELYETAIGTARDQSVRSIQRPFLSAELARRPRELAFQLREVMRKRLDEIRAATALKALFSVWNTLPRASFERDLDAALTVFRAFPIAFAGDDDEAALSAIGQQLCTILTAEKVEVEMATAAILRLYKPLAQAAPMTPGAFVV
;
A
#
# COMPACT_ATOMS: atom_id res chain seq x y z
N MET A 1 -10.09 31.01 -17.48
CA MET A 1 -10.29 29.80 -16.65
C MET A 1 -10.98 30.26 -15.39
N ASP A 2 -12.18 29.77 -15.12
CA ASP A 2 -12.92 30.16 -13.91
C ASP A 2 -12.49 29.23 -12.77
N LEU A 3 -11.82 29.80 -11.77
CA LEU A 3 -11.49 29.10 -10.53
C LEU A 3 -12.71 29.10 -9.59
N PRO A 4 -12.97 27.99 -8.87
CA PRO A 4 -13.84 27.98 -7.69
C PRO A 4 -13.49 29.10 -6.69
N LEU A 5 -14.48 29.60 -5.94
CA LEU A 5 -14.34 30.77 -5.04
C LEU A 5 -13.21 30.61 -4.01
N ASP A 6 -13.04 29.40 -3.47
CA ASP A 6 -11.98 29.00 -2.53
C ASP A 6 -10.58 29.03 -3.16
N GLN A 7 -10.46 28.62 -4.43
CA GLN A 7 -9.22 28.70 -5.19
C GLN A 7 -8.90 30.13 -5.62
N HIS A 8 -9.93 30.94 -5.84
CA HIS A 8 -9.78 32.34 -6.20
C HIS A 8 -9.19 33.17 -5.04
N LEU A 9 -9.58 32.89 -3.79
CA LEU A 9 -9.02 33.54 -2.60
C LEU A 9 -7.53 33.24 -2.41
N LEU A 10 -7.12 31.96 -2.53
CA LEU A 10 -5.71 31.57 -2.48
C LEU A 10 -4.92 32.23 -3.62
N TYR A 11 -5.48 32.29 -4.82
CA TYR A 11 -4.88 32.95 -5.96
C TYR A 11 -4.69 34.46 -5.71
N GLN A 12 -5.71 35.16 -5.19
CA GLN A 12 -5.61 36.58 -4.86
C GLN A 12 -4.54 36.86 -3.81
N ASP A 13 -4.45 36.05 -2.74
CA ASP A 13 -3.46 36.24 -1.68
C ASP A 13 -2.01 36.04 -2.14
N LEU A 14 -1.79 35.05 -3.01
CA LEU A 14 -0.47 34.80 -3.59
C LEU A 14 -0.10 35.86 -4.63
N THR A 15 -1.05 36.34 -5.41
CA THR A 15 -0.80 37.35 -6.45
C THR A 15 -0.68 38.76 -5.88
N ALA A 16 -1.35 39.10 -4.78
CA ALA A 16 -1.24 40.40 -4.11
C ALA A 16 0.18 40.69 -3.58
N LYS A 17 0.96 39.64 -3.30
CA LYS A 17 2.38 39.77 -2.90
C LYS A 17 3.31 40.02 -4.08
N LEU A 18 2.96 39.56 -5.29
CA LEU A 18 3.74 39.80 -6.50
C LEU A 18 3.84 41.30 -6.82
N ASP A 19 2.77 42.05 -6.56
CA ASP A 19 2.67 43.49 -6.84
C ASP A 19 3.56 44.34 -5.94
N ARG A 20 4.12 43.75 -4.88
CA ARG A 20 4.99 44.42 -3.91
C ARG A 20 6.46 44.03 -4.06
N LEU A 21 6.80 43.18 -5.04
CA LEU A 21 8.16 42.75 -5.28
C LEU A 21 8.95 43.82 -6.04
N GLY A 22 10.21 44.01 -5.66
CA GLY A 22 11.08 45.06 -6.19
C GLY A 22 12.00 44.64 -7.35
N GLY A 23 11.96 43.37 -7.78
CA GLY A 23 12.76 42.92 -8.92
C GLY A 23 12.82 41.40 -9.17
N PRO A 24 13.51 40.98 -10.25
CA PRO A 24 13.53 39.59 -10.75
C PRO A 24 14.05 38.55 -9.74
N ASP A 25 15.07 38.89 -8.95
CA ASP A 25 15.63 37.97 -7.96
C ASP A 25 14.63 37.68 -6.82
N GLN A 26 13.89 38.70 -6.40
CA GLN A 26 12.82 38.56 -5.41
C GLN A 26 11.64 37.75 -5.97
N LEU A 27 11.33 37.90 -7.26
CA LEU A 27 10.31 37.11 -7.96
C LEU A 27 10.67 35.62 -8.01
N ILE A 28 11.91 35.28 -8.36
CA ILE A 28 12.38 33.90 -8.42
C ILE A 28 12.37 33.27 -7.02
N ALA A 29 12.86 33.98 -6.00
CA ALA A 29 12.84 33.50 -4.63
C ALA A 29 11.41 33.28 -4.10
N TYR A 30 10.51 34.23 -4.37
CA TYR A 30 9.10 34.14 -4.01
C TYR A 30 8.41 32.96 -4.70
N MET A 31 8.57 32.82 -6.02
CA MET A 31 8.00 31.72 -6.78
C MET A 31 8.58 30.36 -6.36
N GLY A 32 9.87 30.30 -6.02
CA GLY A 32 10.48 29.11 -5.43
C GLY A 32 9.83 28.70 -4.11
N GLN A 33 9.52 29.66 -3.24
CA GLN A 33 8.83 29.42 -1.97
C GLN A 33 7.37 29.02 -2.19
N VAL A 34 6.65 29.69 -3.09
CA VAL A 34 5.27 29.38 -3.44
C VAL A 34 5.16 27.97 -4.01
N LEU A 35 6.01 27.61 -4.98
CA LEU A 35 6.01 26.27 -5.57
C LEU A 35 6.41 25.19 -4.57
N ARG A 36 7.39 25.42 -3.68
CA ARG A 36 7.68 24.48 -2.58
C ARG A 36 6.50 24.33 -1.62
N THR A 37 5.74 25.40 -1.42
CA THR A 37 4.60 25.43 -0.50
C THR A 37 3.37 24.74 -1.10
N LEU A 38 3.12 24.93 -2.39
CA LEU A 38 2.02 24.27 -3.09
C LEU A 38 2.38 22.80 -3.41
N LEU A 39 3.62 22.51 -3.79
CA LEU A 39 4.09 21.18 -4.20
C LEU A 39 5.02 20.56 -3.14
N ARG A 40 4.43 20.14 -2.00
CA ARG A 40 5.15 19.63 -0.83
C ARG A 40 5.41 18.11 -0.83
N ARG A 41 4.74 17.33 -1.68
CA ARG A 41 4.85 15.86 -1.67
C ARG A 41 6.15 15.39 -2.33
N GLN A 42 6.66 14.24 -1.89
CA GLN A 42 7.89 13.65 -2.40
C GLN A 42 7.82 13.33 -3.90
N GLY A 43 6.65 12.92 -4.40
CA GLY A 43 6.37 12.70 -5.83
C GLY A 43 6.21 13.96 -6.68
N ASP A 44 6.09 15.15 -6.07
CA ASP A 44 6.03 16.42 -6.82
C ASP A 44 7.43 17.02 -7.04
N ALA A 45 8.51 16.40 -6.57
CA ALA A 45 9.86 16.95 -6.65
C ALA A 45 10.33 17.16 -8.11
N GLU A 46 10.09 16.17 -8.99
CA GLU A 46 10.41 16.24 -10.42
C GLU A 46 9.51 17.25 -11.14
N PHE A 47 8.20 17.28 -10.83
CA PHE A 47 7.24 18.22 -11.41
C PHE A 47 7.53 19.67 -11.00
N ARG A 48 7.89 19.89 -9.74
CA ARG A 48 8.32 21.19 -9.20
C ARG A 48 9.61 21.65 -9.87
N GLY A 49 10.58 20.76 -10.07
CA GLY A 49 11.80 21.05 -10.81
C GLY A 49 11.49 21.49 -12.24
N ALA A 50 10.68 20.71 -12.96
CA ALA A 50 10.27 21.03 -14.33
C ALA A 50 9.53 22.37 -14.45
N ILE A 51 8.63 22.71 -13.52
CA ILE A 51 7.94 24.02 -13.51
C ILE A 51 8.90 25.16 -13.16
N GLN A 52 9.82 24.96 -12.21
CA GLN A 52 10.82 25.97 -11.84
C GLN A 52 11.76 26.27 -13.01
N ASP A 53 12.25 25.25 -13.70
CA ASP A 53 13.13 25.39 -14.85
C ASP A 53 12.41 26.04 -16.05
N ALA A 54 11.15 25.65 -16.30
CA ALA A 54 10.32 26.27 -17.33
C ALA A 54 9.96 27.73 -16.99
N PHE A 55 9.73 28.05 -15.72
CA PHE A 55 9.48 29.41 -15.27
C PHE A 55 10.73 30.29 -15.44
N ILE A 56 11.90 29.83 -14.97
CA ILE A 56 13.17 30.57 -15.10
C ILE A 56 13.52 30.79 -16.58
N SER A 57 13.37 29.75 -17.40
CA SER A 57 13.58 29.87 -18.85
C SER A 57 12.58 30.84 -19.51
N GLY A 58 11.33 30.85 -19.04
CA GLY A 58 10.27 31.74 -19.52
C GLY A 58 10.41 33.21 -19.12
N LEU A 59 11.25 33.53 -18.13
CA LEU A 59 11.57 34.91 -17.75
C LEU A 59 12.53 35.59 -18.73
N MET A 60 13.34 34.81 -19.47
CA MET A 60 14.33 35.36 -20.41
C MET A 60 13.65 36.17 -21.53
N GLY A 61 14.09 37.42 -21.70
CA GLY A 61 13.59 38.33 -22.74
C GLY A 61 12.24 39.00 -22.43
N ARG A 62 11.66 38.81 -21.22
CA ARG A 62 10.46 39.53 -20.78
C ARG A 62 10.80 40.75 -19.93
N ASP A 63 10.02 41.81 -20.09
CA ASP A 63 10.05 42.98 -19.23
C ASP A 63 9.38 42.69 -17.86
N TRP A 64 9.59 43.58 -16.89
CA TRP A 64 9.11 43.36 -15.52
C TRP A 64 7.59 43.09 -15.43
N PRO A 65 6.70 43.83 -16.11
CA PRO A 65 5.28 43.49 -16.16
C PRO A 65 5.00 42.10 -16.76
N GLY A 66 5.71 41.72 -17.83
CA GLY A 66 5.60 40.40 -18.46
C GLY A 66 6.10 39.24 -17.59
N GLN A 67 7.08 39.49 -16.72
CA GLN A 67 7.58 38.53 -15.72
C GLN A 67 6.56 38.32 -14.59
N VAL A 68 5.93 39.39 -14.09
CA VAL A 68 4.86 39.32 -13.08
C VAL A 68 3.62 38.63 -13.64
N ALA A 69 3.24 38.91 -14.88
CA ALA A 69 2.13 38.24 -15.56
C ALA A 69 2.37 36.73 -15.70
N LEU A 70 3.59 36.31 -16.06
CA LEU A 70 3.97 34.89 -16.12
C LEU A 70 3.86 34.22 -14.75
N ALA A 71 4.31 34.88 -13.69
CA ALA A 71 4.21 34.35 -12.33
C ALA A 71 2.75 34.14 -11.89
N ARG A 72 1.86 35.08 -12.20
CA ARG A 72 0.41 34.93 -11.98
C ARG A 72 -0.17 33.72 -12.73
N GLU A 73 0.21 33.55 -14.00
CA GLU A 73 -0.24 32.42 -14.83
C GLU A 73 0.25 31.07 -14.28
N VAL A 74 1.50 30.99 -13.84
CA VAL A 74 2.06 29.77 -13.23
C VAL A 74 1.34 29.43 -11.91
N ILE A 75 1.06 30.42 -11.05
CA ILE A 75 0.29 30.22 -9.82
C ILE A 75 -1.12 29.71 -10.15
N LEU A 76 -1.79 30.31 -11.13
CA LEU A 76 -3.12 29.90 -11.59
C LEU A 76 -3.14 28.45 -12.07
N ILE A 77 -2.17 28.05 -12.90
CA ILE A 77 -2.05 26.69 -13.44
C ILE A 77 -1.82 25.69 -12.31
N VAL A 78 -0.93 25.99 -11.37
CA VAL A 78 -0.60 25.10 -10.26
C VAL A 78 -1.82 24.89 -9.35
N ILE A 79 -2.56 25.96 -9.03
CA ILE A 79 -3.80 25.87 -8.24
C ILE A 79 -4.88 25.07 -8.99
N ALA A 80 -5.09 25.35 -10.28
CA ALA A 80 -6.09 24.64 -11.08
C ALA A 80 -5.81 23.14 -11.23
N LYS A 81 -4.53 22.73 -11.21
CA LYS A 81 -4.11 21.33 -11.29
C LYS A 81 -4.08 20.61 -9.94
N ARG A 82 -4.25 21.33 -8.83
CA ARG A 82 -4.17 20.82 -7.45
C ARG A 82 -5.22 21.48 -6.54
N PRO A 83 -6.51 21.25 -6.80
CA PRO A 83 -7.61 21.85 -6.04
C PRO A 83 -7.59 21.52 -4.54
N GLU A 84 -7.00 20.38 -4.15
CA GLU A 84 -6.85 19.94 -2.77
C GLU A 84 -5.99 20.86 -1.89
N ILE A 85 -5.09 21.66 -2.49
CA ILE A 85 -4.23 22.59 -1.76
C ILE A 85 -5.01 23.80 -1.27
N ALA A 86 -5.96 24.30 -2.07
CA ALA A 86 -6.84 25.39 -1.68
C ALA A 86 -7.70 25.00 -0.47
N LEU A 87 -8.20 23.75 -0.45
CA LEU A 87 -8.93 23.19 0.68
C LEU A 87 -8.04 23.04 1.95
N ALA A 88 -6.78 22.63 1.80
CA ALA A 88 -5.84 22.53 2.92
C ALA A 88 -5.42 23.91 3.47
N TRP A 89 -5.23 24.89 2.60
CA TRP A 89 -4.93 26.27 2.98
C TRP A 89 -6.10 26.91 3.75
N GLN A 90 -7.33 26.67 3.31
CA GLN A 90 -8.52 27.14 4.01
C GLN A 90 -8.68 26.49 5.40
N LYS A 91 -8.39 25.19 5.52
CA LYS A 91 -8.35 24.49 6.82
C LYS A 91 -7.27 25.03 7.74
N GLN A 92 -6.12 25.46 7.21
CA GLN A 92 -5.04 26.09 7.99
C GLN A 92 -5.33 27.55 8.39
N GLN A 93 -6.12 28.29 7.61
CA GLN A 93 -6.53 29.65 7.94
C GLN A 93 -7.73 29.74 8.91
N GLY A 94 -8.32 28.58 9.25
CA GLY A 94 -9.36 28.45 10.26
C GLY A 94 -10.76 28.39 9.65
N GLY A 95 -11.49 27.33 9.98
CA GLY A 95 -12.95 27.32 9.90
C GLY A 95 -13.51 28.31 10.91
N ASP A 96 -14.50 29.10 10.47
CA ASP A 96 -15.45 30.02 11.14
C ASP A 96 -15.10 30.84 12.40
N ASP A 97 -14.06 30.54 13.19
CA ASP A 97 -13.74 31.22 14.45
C ASP A 97 -12.35 31.89 14.43
N ASN A 98 -12.18 32.96 13.64
CA ASN A 98 -11.02 33.85 13.79
C ASN A 98 -11.46 35.33 13.95
N PRO A 99 -11.24 35.95 15.12
CA PRO A 99 -11.71 37.30 15.45
C PRO A 99 -10.90 38.43 14.80
N HIS A 100 -9.94 38.13 13.90
CA HIS A 100 -9.16 39.14 13.17
C HIS A 100 -9.60 39.37 11.72
N ARG A 101 -10.78 38.88 11.30
CA ARG A 101 -11.39 39.28 10.02
C ARG A 101 -11.68 40.77 10.02
N ARG A 102 -10.97 41.54 9.18
CA ARG A 102 -11.23 42.98 9.00
C ARG A 102 -12.63 43.17 8.44
N ALA A 103 -13.35 44.18 8.94
CA ALA A 103 -14.71 44.50 8.54
C ALA A 103 -14.89 44.88 7.05
N ALA A 104 -13.79 45.05 6.29
CA ALA A 104 -13.81 45.28 4.85
C ALA A 104 -14.24 44.05 4.02
N ASP A 105 -14.19 42.84 4.60
CA ASP A 105 -14.49 41.57 3.90
C ASP A 105 -15.96 41.13 4.03
N ARG A 106 -16.86 41.98 4.56
CA ARG A 106 -18.31 41.68 4.67
C ARG A 106 -19.18 42.27 3.57
N GLY A 107 -18.60 42.75 2.47
CA GLY A 107 -19.37 43.19 1.32
C GLY A 107 -20.20 44.45 1.60
N LEU A 108 -19.52 45.59 1.54
CA LEU A 108 -20.14 46.81 1.04
C LEU A 108 -19.29 47.25 -0.14
N ALA A 109 -19.83 47.11 -1.34
CA ALA A 109 -19.23 47.71 -2.52
C ALA A 109 -19.01 49.21 -2.23
N PRO A 110 -17.84 49.78 -2.54
CA PRO A 110 -17.69 51.23 -2.50
C PRO A 110 -18.73 51.84 -3.46
N PRO A 111 -19.37 52.97 -3.10
CA PRO A 111 -20.27 53.64 -4.02
C PRO A 111 -19.49 54.00 -5.28
N VAL A 112 -19.98 53.52 -6.41
CA VAL A 112 -19.52 53.94 -7.73
C VAL A 112 -19.77 55.43 -7.82
N VAL A 113 -18.70 56.24 -7.73
CA VAL A 113 -18.74 57.62 -8.19
C VAL A 113 -18.81 57.51 -9.71
N ALA A 114 -19.96 57.86 -10.28
CA ALA A 114 -20.16 57.90 -11.71
C ALA A 114 -19.15 58.88 -12.32
N ASP A 115 -18.22 58.34 -13.12
CA ASP A 115 -17.36 59.12 -14.00
C ASP A 115 -18.15 59.36 -15.30
N PRO A 116 -18.49 60.61 -15.66
CA PRO A 116 -19.44 60.91 -16.73
C PRO A 116 -18.91 60.71 -18.17
N ASP A 117 -17.69 60.19 -18.36
CA ASP A 117 -17.04 60.12 -19.68
C ASP A 117 -16.78 58.69 -20.22
N LEU A 118 -17.47 57.66 -19.71
CA LEU A 118 -17.43 56.31 -20.30
C LEU A 118 -18.69 56.00 -21.13
N PRO A 119 -18.56 55.58 -22.40
CA PRO A 119 -19.70 55.31 -23.27
C PRO A 119 -20.46 54.05 -22.85
N ASP A 120 -21.80 54.15 -22.88
CA ASP A 120 -22.77 53.08 -22.61
C ASP A 120 -22.46 51.80 -23.41
N LEU A 121 -22.18 50.72 -22.68
CA LEU A 121 -22.20 49.35 -23.20
C LEU A 121 -23.38 48.58 -22.61
N ASP A 122 -24.57 49.18 -22.68
CA ASP A 122 -25.86 48.51 -22.48
C ASP A 122 -26.30 47.75 -23.75
N LEU A 123 -25.47 46.82 -24.20
CA LEU A 123 -25.83 45.87 -25.25
C LEU A 123 -25.10 44.54 -25.02
N ILE A 124 -25.62 43.73 -24.08
CA ILE A 124 -25.83 42.28 -24.18
C ILE A 124 -26.60 41.88 -22.90
N GLY A 125 -27.92 41.79 -23.03
CA GLY A 125 -28.76 41.16 -22.02
C GLY A 125 -28.49 39.66 -21.98
N ALA A 126 -27.54 39.24 -21.15
CA ALA A 126 -27.45 37.88 -20.67
C ALA A 126 -27.68 37.90 -19.16
N THR A 127 -28.84 37.40 -18.74
CA THR A 127 -29.14 37.15 -17.32
C THR A 127 -27.99 36.36 -16.71
N PRO A 128 -27.47 36.74 -15.52
CA PRO A 128 -26.42 35.98 -14.86
C PRO A 128 -26.87 34.51 -14.73
N PRO A 129 -26.01 33.52 -15.03
CA PRO A 129 -26.36 32.14 -14.80
C PRO A 129 -26.75 31.97 -13.34
N ALA A 130 -27.95 31.43 -13.10
CA ALA A 130 -28.41 31.16 -11.74
C ALA A 130 -27.34 30.33 -11.00
N PRO A 131 -27.08 30.62 -9.72
CA PRO A 131 -26.12 29.84 -8.94
C PRO A 131 -26.48 28.35 -9.07
N PRO A 132 -25.50 27.46 -9.31
CA PRO A 132 -25.77 26.05 -9.47
C PRO A 132 -26.53 25.57 -8.24
N ARG A 133 -27.73 25.03 -8.45
CA ARG A 133 -28.53 24.47 -7.36
C ARG A 133 -27.64 23.51 -6.58
N PRO A 134 -27.61 23.57 -5.23
CA PRO A 134 -26.88 22.59 -4.45
C PRO A 134 -27.32 21.22 -4.93
N LYS A 135 -26.37 20.39 -5.37
CA LYS A 135 -26.67 19.03 -5.80
C LYS A 135 -27.45 18.37 -4.66
N PRO A 136 -28.60 17.75 -4.93
CA PRO A 136 -29.33 17.05 -3.89
C PRO A 136 -28.38 16.06 -3.22
N PRO A 137 -28.49 15.87 -1.89
CA PRO A 137 -27.68 14.89 -1.19
C PRO A 137 -27.83 13.55 -1.91
N TYR A 138 -26.70 12.87 -2.11
CA TYR A 138 -26.63 11.62 -2.84
C TYR A 138 -27.70 10.64 -2.30
N ALA A 139 -28.65 10.28 -3.14
CA ALA A 139 -29.91 9.65 -2.73
C ALA A 139 -29.72 8.29 -2.03
N PHE A 140 -28.57 7.65 -2.22
CA PHE A 140 -28.25 6.34 -1.65
C PHE A 140 -27.14 6.39 -0.57
N GLY A 141 -26.77 7.56 -0.05
CA GLY A 141 -25.70 7.70 0.94
C GLY A 141 -25.85 6.77 2.14
N ASN A 142 -27.03 6.78 2.78
CA ASN A 142 -27.31 5.90 3.92
C ASN A 142 -27.19 4.39 3.60
N ALA A 143 -27.47 3.98 2.36
CA ALA A 143 -27.33 2.59 1.94
C ALA A 143 -25.86 2.24 1.65
N GLU A 144 -25.11 3.17 1.07
CA GLU A 144 -23.66 3.05 0.84
C GLU A 144 -22.90 2.95 2.17
N ASP A 145 -23.26 3.77 3.16
CA ASP A 145 -22.65 3.72 4.51
C ASP A 145 -22.91 2.38 5.19
N LYS A 146 -24.16 1.90 5.20
CA LYS A 146 -24.51 0.59 5.78
C LYS A 146 -23.80 -0.59 5.10
N VAL A 147 -23.70 -0.57 3.77
CA VAL A 147 -22.98 -1.61 3.04
C VAL A 147 -21.48 -1.54 3.33
N THR A 148 -20.91 -0.33 3.38
CA THR A 148 -19.49 -0.13 3.73
C THR A 148 -19.20 -0.64 5.14
N GLU A 149 -20.00 -0.26 6.14
CA GLU A 149 -19.88 -0.74 7.52
C GLU A 149 -19.93 -2.28 7.57
N TYR A 150 -20.90 -2.89 6.90
CA TYR A 150 -21.00 -4.35 6.84
C TYR A 150 -19.77 -5.03 6.24
N VAL A 151 -19.21 -4.46 5.16
CA VAL A 151 -17.99 -4.97 4.51
C VAL A 151 -16.80 -4.88 5.49
N LEU A 152 -16.66 -3.75 6.17
CA LEU A 152 -15.59 -3.52 7.15
C LEU A 152 -15.72 -4.44 8.37
N GLU A 153 -16.92 -4.64 8.91
CA GLU A 153 -17.16 -5.58 10.00
C GLU A 153 -16.84 -7.02 9.60
N THR A 154 -17.16 -7.40 8.36
CA THR A 154 -16.86 -8.75 7.86
C THR A 154 -15.36 -8.95 7.70
N LEU A 155 -14.65 -7.97 7.16
CA LEU A 155 -13.20 -7.96 7.07
C LEU A 155 -12.56 -8.06 8.46
N ALA A 156 -13.03 -7.23 9.41
CA ALA A 156 -12.59 -7.24 10.80
C ALA A 156 -12.75 -8.61 11.46
N ARG A 157 -13.94 -9.22 11.32
CA ARG A 157 -14.22 -10.57 11.85
C ARG A 157 -13.29 -11.62 11.26
N ARG A 158 -13.06 -11.61 9.95
CA ARG A 158 -12.17 -12.59 9.30
C ARG A 158 -10.71 -12.40 9.69
N LEU A 159 -10.22 -11.16 9.73
CA LEU A 159 -8.84 -10.88 10.16
C LEU A 159 -8.63 -11.19 11.64
N SER A 160 -9.67 -11.09 12.48
CA SER A 160 -9.55 -11.44 13.90
C SER A 160 -9.24 -12.91 14.15
N LEU A 161 -9.52 -13.79 13.18
CA LEU A 161 -9.23 -15.23 13.26
C LEU A 161 -7.73 -15.54 13.20
N PHE A 162 -6.91 -14.62 12.69
CA PHE A 162 -5.46 -14.80 12.58
C PHE A 162 -4.70 -14.22 13.77
N ARG A 163 -5.38 -13.67 14.77
CA ARG A 163 -4.70 -13.06 15.92
C ARG A 163 -4.06 -14.14 16.79
N LEU A 164 -2.84 -13.87 17.22
CA LEU A 164 -2.08 -14.74 18.12
C LEU A 164 -1.86 -14.07 19.47
N PRO A 165 -1.74 -14.87 20.56
CA PRO A 165 -1.24 -14.36 21.81
C PRO A 165 0.24 -13.95 21.66
N THR A 166 0.71 -13.09 22.56
CA THR A 166 2.12 -12.69 22.62
C THR A 166 3.04 -13.90 22.70
N LEU A 167 3.98 -13.98 21.76
CA LEU A 167 4.92 -15.09 21.65
C LEU A 167 5.89 -15.11 22.84
N GLN A 168 6.17 -16.31 23.34
CA GLN A 168 7.16 -16.49 24.40
C GLN A 168 8.58 -16.22 23.88
N PHE A 169 9.37 -15.52 24.69
CA PHE A 169 10.78 -15.24 24.42
C PHE A 169 11.67 -16.02 25.40
N PRO A 170 12.64 -16.82 24.91
CA PRO A 170 12.93 -17.15 23.51
C PRO A 170 12.08 -18.32 22.98
N SER A 171 11.78 -18.30 21.68
CA SER A 171 11.14 -19.37 20.92
C SER A 171 11.51 -19.33 19.44
N ILE A 172 11.33 -20.45 18.74
CA ILE A 172 11.59 -20.56 17.29
C ILE A 172 10.69 -19.65 16.43
N ALA A 173 9.50 -19.34 16.96
CA ALA A 173 8.52 -18.47 16.33
C ALA A 173 8.69 -16.99 16.68
N TYR A 174 9.49 -16.66 17.69
CA TYR A 174 9.73 -15.27 18.08
C TYR A 174 10.31 -14.42 16.94
N VAL A 175 9.92 -13.15 16.91
CA VAL A 175 10.34 -12.17 15.91
C VAL A 175 10.83 -10.91 16.62
N HIS A 176 12.02 -10.44 16.25
CA HIS A 176 12.65 -9.23 16.77
C HIS A 176 12.18 -7.97 16.05
N GLU A 177 12.01 -8.01 14.72
CA GLU A 177 11.66 -6.82 13.92
C GLU A 177 10.16 -6.52 13.94
N GLN A 178 9.36 -7.33 13.23
CA GLN A 178 7.91 -7.12 13.11
C GLN A 178 7.19 -8.45 12.90
N GLU A 179 6.13 -8.74 13.66
CA GLU A 179 5.32 -9.94 13.44
C GLU A 179 4.69 -10.00 12.05
N PHE A 180 4.26 -11.19 11.63
CA PHE A 180 3.57 -11.33 10.36
C PHE A 180 2.31 -10.45 10.33
N PHE A 181 2.14 -9.67 9.25
CA PHE A 181 1.18 -8.56 9.20
C PHE A 181 -0.27 -8.94 9.54
N LEU A 182 -0.70 -10.18 9.24
CA LEU A 182 -2.05 -10.66 9.56
C LEU A 182 -2.30 -10.86 11.05
N PHE A 183 -1.26 -11.00 11.85
CA PHE A 183 -1.37 -11.15 13.31
C PHE A 183 -1.56 -9.78 13.98
N LEU A 184 -1.18 -8.70 13.29
CA LEU A 184 -1.22 -7.34 13.81
C LEU A 184 -2.59 -6.68 13.58
N PRO A 185 -3.24 -6.14 14.62
CA PRO A 185 -4.50 -5.40 14.47
C PRO A 185 -4.41 -4.18 13.55
N ILE A 186 -3.21 -3.62 13.37
CA ILE A 186 -2.96 -2.45 12.53
C ILE A 186 -3.33 -2.75 11.07
N PHE A 187 -3.11 -3.97 10.59
CA PHE A 187 -3.45 -4.34 9.20
C PHE A 187 -4.94 -4.26 8.94
N GLN A 188 -5.77 -4.67 9.92
CA GLN A 188 -7.23 -4.55 9.82
C GLN A 188 -7.67 -3.11 9.59
N ARG A 189 -7.04 -2.16 10.29
CA ARG A 189 -7.32 -0.72 10.11
C ARG A 189 -6.91 -0.27 8.71
N VAL A 190 -5.67 -0.55 8.29
CA VAL A 190 -5.14 -0.14 6.98
C VAL A 190 -5.97 -0.73 5.83
N ALA A 191 -6.25 -2.04 5.88
CA ALA A 191 -7.08 -2.70 4.87
C ALA A 191 -8.51 -2.15 4.89
N GLY A 192 -9.09 -1.90 6.07
CA GLY A 192 -10.42 -1.31 6.20
C GLY A 192 -10.51 0.09 5.58
N GLU A 193 -9.59 0.99 5.92
CA GLU A 193 -9.52 2.34 5.35
C GLU A 193 -9.32 2.29 3.83
N PHE A 194 -8.45 1.40 3.34
CA PHE A 194 -8.25 1.22 1.91
C PHE A 194 -9.52 0.73 1.20
N ILE A 195 -10.23 -0.25 1.77
CA ILE A 195 -11.48 -0.74 1.20
C ILE A 195 -12.53 0.37 1.17
N ALA A 196 -12.72 1.09 2.28
CA ALA A 196 -13.73 2.13 2.40
C ALA A 196 -13.47 3.32 1.46
N GLU A 197 -12.23 3.78 1.35
CA GLU A 197 -11.91 5.03 0.64
C GLU A 197 -11.51 4.82 -0.82
N ALA A 198 -10.94 3.66 -1.16
CA ALA A 198 -10.45 3.39 -2.52
C ALA A 198 -11.34 2.38 -3.26
N ILE A 199 -11.74 1.28 -2.62
CA ILE A 199 -12.46 0.20 -3.32
C ILE A 199 -13.97 0.45 -3.39
N MET A 200 -14.61 0.85 -2.28
CA MET A 200 -16.07 1.07 -2.26
C MET A 200 -16.54 2.14 -3.26
N PRO A 201 -15.86 3.30 -3.43
CA PRO A 201 -16.23 4.27 -4.45
C PRO A 201 -16.16 3.74 -5.88
N LEU A 202 -15.20 2.83 -6.15
CA LEU A 202 -15.09 2.17 -7.45
C LEU A 202 -16.20 1.13 -7.70
N CYS A 203 -16.91 0.70 -6.66
CA CYS A 203 -18.03 -0.24 -6.75
C CYS A 203 -19.40 0.48 -6.80
N ARG A 204 -19.45 1.79 -6.52
CA ARG A 204 -20.68 2.57 -6.33
C ARG A 204 -21.70 2.36 -7.44
N ASP A 205 -21.35 2.61 -8.70
CA ASP A 205 -22.30 2.54 -9.83
C ASP A 205 -22.97 1.17 -10.00
N VAL A 206 -22.27 0.10 -9.63
CA VAL A 206 -22.77 -1.28 -9.77
C VAL A 206 -23.58 -1.66 -8.53
N LEU A 207 -23.12 -1.25 -7.34
CA LEU A 207 -23.86 -1.43 -6.08
C LEU A 207 -25.16 -0.63 -6.07
N GLU A 208 -25.20 0.58 -6.65
CA GLU A 208 -26.43 1.34 -6.84
C GLU A 208 -27.47 0.54 -7.62
N ARG A 209 -27.05 -0.07 -8.74
CA ARG A 209 -27.92 -0.82 -9.63
C ARG A 209 -28.41 -2.13 -9.03
N ARG A 210 -27.54 -2.86 -8.33
CA ARG A 210 -27.82 -4.22 -7.84
C ARG A 210 -28.33 -4.26 -6.39
N VAL A 211 -27.91 -3.31 -5.55
CA VAL A 211 -28.08 -3.37 -4.10
C VAL A 211 -28.82 -2.14 -3.56
N TYR A 212 -28.29 -0.93 -3.74
CA TYR A 212 -28.79 0.25 -3.02
C TYR A 212 -30.23 0.62 -3.40
N LYS A 213 -30.61 0.49 -4.67
CA LYS A 213 -32.01 0.70 -5.11
C LYS A 213 -32.97 -0.27 -4.41
N GLY A 214 -32.62 -1.55 -4.36
CA GLY A 214 -33.42 -2.57 -3.70
C GLY A 214 -33.51 -2.35 -2.19
N MET A 215 -32.38 -2.04 -1.54
CA MET A 215 -32.34 -1.72 -0.12
C MET A 215 -33.15 -0.47 0.23
N SER A 216 -33.09 0.58 -0.59
CA SER A 216 -33.86 1.81 -0.37
C SER A 216 -35.36 1.58 -0.52
N GLN A 217 -35.78 0.72 -1.45
CA GLN A 217 -37.20 0.33 -1.59
C GLN A 217 -37.67 -0.50 -0.39
N GLN A 218 -36.86 -1.49 0.02
CA GLN A 218 -37.18 -2.37 1.15
C GLN A 218 -37.13 -1.64 2.50
N ALA A 219 -36.22 -0.68 2.71
CA ALA A 219 -36.10 0.09 3.94
C ALA A 219 -37.40 0.83 4.33
N THR A 220 -38.23 1.16 3.33
CA THR A 220 -39.55 1.79 3.54
C THR A 220 -40.59 0.82 4.12
N THR A 221 -40.38 -0.50 3.97
CA THR A 221 -41.35 -1.55 4.34
C THR A 221 -40.85 -2.50 5.44
N ARG A 222 -39.54 -2.73 5.53
CA ARG A 222 -38.85 -3.60 6.50
C ARG A 222 -37.45 -3.06 6.80
N PRO A 223 -37.28 -2.20 7.81
CA PRO A 223 -35.98 -1.56 8.09
C PRO A 223 -34.89 -2.53 8.54
N ASP A 224 -35.27 -3.71 9.07
CA ASP A 224 -34.34 -4.66 9.72
C ASP A 224 -33.83 -5.80 8.81
N MET A 225 -34.35 -5.95 7.57
CA MET A 225 -34.16 -7.17 6.76
C MET A 225 -33.68 -6.92 5.30
N GLY A 226 -32.85 -5.89 5.06
CA GLY A 226 -32.38 -5.58 3.70
C GLY A 226 -31.00 -6.15 3.31
N LEU A 227 -30.11 -6.33 4.28
CA LEU A 227 -28.68 -6.51 3.98
C LEU A 227 -28.28 -7.99 3.84
N ALA A 228 -28.86 -8.89 4.64
CA ALA A 228 -28.60 -10.33 4.58
C ALA A 228 -29.03 -10.95 3.24
N GLU A 229 -30.18 -10.53 2.70
CA GLU A 229 -30.70 -11.01 1.42
C GLU A 229 -29.83 -10.58 0.23
N ARG A 230 -29.11 -9.46 0.38
CA ARG A 230 -28.26 -8.85 -0.66
C ARG A 230 -26.78 -9.15 -0.48
N GLN A 231 -26.41 -9.93 0.53
CA GLN A 231 -25.03 -10.29 0.84
C GLN A 231 -24.31 -10.90 -0.38
N GLY A 232 -24.98 -11.82 -1.10
CA GLY A 232 -24.43 -12.44 -2.30
C GLY A 232 -24.11 -11.42 -3.40
N ASP A 233 -25.00 -10.47 -3.63
CA ASP A 233 -24.82 -9.40 -4.64
C ASP A 233 -23.67 -8.46 -4.25
N ILE A 234 -23.56 -8.08 -2.97
CA ILE A 234 -22.48 -7.23 -2.45
C ILE A 234 -21.13 -7.90 -2.68
N TRP A 235 -20.98 -9.17 -2.29
CA TRP A 235 -19.74 -9.91 -2.47
C TRP A 235 -19.40 -10.14 -3.92
N ALA A 236 -20.38 -10.43 -4.78
CA ALA A 236 -20.14 -10.59 -6.21
C ALA A 236 -19.53 -9.33 -6.81
N VAL A 237 -20.05 -8.14 -6.48
CA VAL A 237 -19.54 -6.86 -7.00
C VAL A 237 -18.13 -6.56 -6.50
N ILE A 238 -17.87 -6.73 -5.20
CA ILE A 238 -16.55 -6.46 -4.61
C ILE A 238 -15.51 -7.42 -5.18
N ASN A 239 -15.82 -8.72 -5.24
CA ASN A 239 -14.92 -9.73 -5.76
C ASN A 239 -14.65 -9.56 -7.27
N GLU A 240 -15.67 -9.22 -8.06
CA GLU A 240 -15.49 -8.90 -9.47
C GLU A 240 -14.56 -7.70 -9.65
N ARG A 241 -14.70 -6.67 -8.80
CA ARG A 241 -13.86 -5.48 -8.88
C ARG A 241 -12.41 -5.76 -8.47
N LEU A 242 -12.20 -6.44 -7.35
CA LEU A 242 -10.87 -6.84 -6.89
C LEU A 242 -10.19 -7.79 -7.88
N GLY A 243 -10.93 -8.76 -8.45
CA GLY A 243 -10.41 -9.66 -9.47
C GLY A 243 -9.99 -8.95 -10.76
N LYS A 244 -10.76 -7.95 -11.21
CA LYS A 244 -10.36 -7.09 -12.35
C LYS A 244 -9.09 -6.30 -12.02
N LEU A 245 -9.00 -5.70 -10.83
CA LEU A 245 -7.81 -4.97 -10.40
C LEU A 245 -6.58 -5.89 -10.30
N ALA A 246 -6.74 -7.11 -9.77
CA ALA A 246 -5.68 -8.11 -9.71
C ALA A 246 -5.17 -8.49 -11.11
N ALA A 247 -6.07 -8.76 -12.06
CA ALA A 247 -5.69 -9.06 -13.44
C ALA A 247 -4.93 -7.90 -14.11
N ARG A 248 -5.35 -6.66 -13.88
CA ARG A 248 -4.64 -5.46 -14.37
C ARG A 248 -3.27 -5.28 -13.71
N LEU A 249 -3.17 -5.48 -12.40
CA LEU A 249 -1.91 -5.40 -11.66
C LEU A 249 -0.92 -6.45 -12.15
N ASN A 250 -1.36 -7.70 -12.34
CA ASN A 250 -0.52 -8.78 -12.86
C ASN A 250 -0.10 -8.54 -14.32
N GLY A 251 -1.00 -8.00 -15.15
CA GLY A 251 -0.67 -7.53 -16.50
C GLY A 251 0.43 -6.46 -16.48
N ALA A 252 0.29 -5.46 -15.61
CA ALA A 252 1.27 -4.40 -15.43
C ALA A 252 2.63 -4.92 -14.96
N ARG A 253 2.66 -5.77 -13.92
CA ARG A 253 3.87 -6.43 -13.41
C ARG A 253 4.56 -7.25 -14.50
N SER A 254 3.80 -8.01 -15.29
CA SER A 254 4.33 -8.80 -16.40
C SER A 254 4.96 -7.93 -17.50
N LYS A 255 4.34 -6.80 -17.86
CA LYS A 255 4.88 -5.85 -18.83
C LYS A 255 6.18 -5.20 -18.33
N LEU A 256 6.22 -4.81 -17.05
CA LEU A 256 7.37 -4.19 -16.41
C LEU A 256 8.55 -5.16 -16.21
N ALA A 257 8.28 -6.44 -15.99
CA ALA A 257 9.31 -7.47 -15.80
C ALA A 257 10.03 -7.88 -17.11
N ARG A 258 9.56 -7.45 -18.28
CA ARG A 258 10.20 -7.79 -19.55
C ARG A 258 11.57 -7.11 -19.69
N PRO A 259 12.60 -7.80 -20.23
CA PRO A 259 13.91 -7.20 -20.51
C PRO A 259 13.78 -6.02 -21.48
N ALA A 260 14.70 -5.04 -21.43
CA ALA A 260 14.70 -3.88 -22.34
C ALA A 260 14.66 -4.36 -23.80
N GLU A 261 13.66 -3.90 -24.57
CA GLU A 261 13.72 -4.09 -26.03
C GLU A 261 14.62 -2.99 -26.58
N ASP A 262 15.81 -3.38 -27.07
CA ASP A 262 16.62 -2.52 -27.93
C ASP A 262 15.93 -2.42 -29.30
N GLY A 263 15.01 -1.48 -29.45
CA GLY A 263 14.27 -1.34 -30.71
C GLY A 263 13.51 -0.03 -30.85
N LEU A 264 13.64 0.60 -32.01
CA LEU A 264 12.85 1.76 -32.44
C LEU A 264 11.34 1.42 -32.39
N PRO A 265 10.46 2.40 -32.08
CA PRO A 265 9.02 2.17 -32.00
C PRO A 265 8.47 1.55 -33.29
N LYS A 266 7.77 0.42 -33.17
CA LYS A 266 7.13 -0.27 -34.30
C LYS A 266 5.89 0.52 -34.73
N TYR A 267 5.81 0.87 -36.01
CA TYR A 267 4.63 1.51 -36.61
C TYR A 267 3.91 0.50 -37.50
N GLN A 268 2.59 0.45 -37.44
CA GLN A 268 1.75 -0.39 -38.30
C GLN A 268 0.85 0.52 -39.15
N GLU A 269 0.76 0.23 -40.44
CA GLU A 269 -0.15 0.93 -41.34
C GLU A 269 -1.56 0.39 -41.15
N VAL A 270 -2.46 1.25 -40.66
CA VAL A 270 -3.89 0.93 -40.47
C VAL A 270 -4.71 1.79 -41.42
N GLU A 271 -5.69 1.18 -42.08
CA GLU A 271 -6.66 1.91 -42.92
C GLU A 271 -7.73 2.55 -42.02
N VAL A 272 -7.69 3.87 -41.91
CA VAL A 272 -8.64 4.66 -41.12
C VAL A 272 -9.60 5.38 -42.07
N PRO A 273 -10.93 5.26 -41.88
CA PRO A 273 -11.90 6.04 -42.65
C PRO A 273 -11.79 7.52 -42.27
N VAL A 274 -11.49 8.37 -43.25
CA VAL A 274 -11.40 9.83 -43.09
C VAL A 274 -12.45 10.48 -43.99
N ASP A 275 -13.32 11.29 -43.38
CA ASP A 275 -14.32 12.07 -44.10
C ASP A 275 -13.70 13.32 -44.70
N ARG A 276 -13.67 13.39 -46.03
CA ARG A 276 -13.21 14.58 -46.77
C ARG A 276 -14.37 15.33 -47.40
N PRO A 277 -14.37 16.67 -47.37
CA PRO A 277 -15.39 17.44 -48.07
C PRO A 277 -15.24 17.25 -49.58
N ARG A 278 -16.34 16.92 -50.27
CA ARG A 278 -16.35 16.86 -51.74
C ARG A 278 -16.23 18.27 -52.28
N VAL A 279 -15.16 18.54 -53.01
CA VAL A 279 -14.93 19.85 -53.64
C VAL A 279 -15.35 19.77 -55.11
N PHE A 280 -16.37 20.51 -55.49
CA PHE A 280 -16.80 20.70 -56.87
C PHE A 280 -16.26 22.04 -57.37
N ARG A 281 -15.63 22.07 -58.54
CA ARG A 281 -15.22 23.32 -59.17
C ARG A 281 -16.12 23.58 -60.38
N VAL A 282 -16.81 24.72 -60.36
CA VAL A 282 -17.63 25.18 -61.49
C VAL A 282 -17.19 26.61 -61.79
N LEU A 283 -16.81 26.87 -63.05
CA LEU A 283 -16.40 28.20 -63.54
C LEU A 283 -15.33 28.89 -62.68
N GLY A 284 -14.34 28.13 -62.22
CA GLY A 284 -13.20 28.68 -61.46
C GLY A 284 -13.45 28.89 -59.96
N VAL A 285 -14.67 28.70 -59.46
CA VAL A 285 -15.02 28.80 -58.04
C VAL A 285 -15.22 27.40 -57.44
N GLY A 286 -14.59 27.14 -56.30
CA GLY A 286 -14.66 25.85 -55.60
C GLY A 286 -15.74 25.82 -54.53
N PHE A 287 -16.72 24.92 -54.67
CA PHE A 287 -17.78 24.65 -53.72
C PHE A 287 -17.48 23.39 -52.91
N ARG A 288 -17.62 23.43 -51.58
CA ARG A 288 -17.56 22.24 -50.72
C ARG A 288 -18.98 21.74 -50.48
N MET A 289 -19.34 20.57 -50.97
CA MET A 289 -20.71 20.05 -50.86
C MET A 289 -20.74 18.56 -50.48
N GLY A 290 -21.08 18.27 -49.22
CA GLY A 290 -21.10 16.91 -48.65
C GLY A 290 -19.72 16.36 -48.27
N THR A 291 -19.71 15.21 -47.59
CA THR A 291 -18.50 14.48 -47.18
C THR A 291 -18.42 13.14 -47.91
N ARG A 292 -17.20 12.70 -48.24
CA ARG A 292 -16.91 11.34 -48.73
C ARG A 292 -15.96 10.68 -47.74
N THR A 293 -16.36 9.54 -47.20
CA THR A 293 -15.51 8.70 -46.38
C THR A 293 -14.52 7.96 -47.28
N GLU A 294 -13.24 8.26 -47.16
CA GLU A 294 -12.16 7.57 -47.88
C GLU A 294 -11.28 6.81 -46.87
N LEU A 295 -10.93 5.56 -47.16
CA LEU A 295 -9.98 4.79 -46.34
C LEU A 295 -8.57 5.29 -46.62
N LYS A 296 -7.93 5.91 -45.63
CA LYS A 296 -6.55 6.39 -45.73
C LYS A 296 -5.64 5.48 -44.91
N ARG A 297 -4.56 4.99 -45.52
CA ARG A 297 -3.48 4.29 -44.81
C ARG A 297 -2.71 5.30 -43.96
N VAL A 298 -2.77 5.12 -42.64
CA VAL A 298 -2.06 5.95 -41.66
C VAL A 298 -1.11 5.06 -40.86
N LYS A 299 0.15 5.49 -40.73
CA LYS A 299 1.13 4.85 -39.84
C LYS A 299 0.76 5.17 -38.40
N VAL A 300 0.20 4.20 -37.70
CA VAL A 300 -0.12 4.31 -36.27
C VAL A 300 1.03 3.69 -35.48
N LYS A 301 1.49 4.38 -34.43
CA LYS A 301 2.47 3.84 -33.49
C LYS A 301 1.83 2.65 -32.79
N VAL A 302 2.38 1.45 -32.95
CA VAL A 302 1.94 0.28 -32.19
C VAL A 302 2.40 0.50 -30.75
N ARG A 303 1.47 0.39 -29.79
CA ARG A 303 1.82 0.46 -28.36
C ARG A 303 2.94 -0.53 -28.09
N SER A 304 4.00 -0.07 -27.42
CA SER A 304 5.12 -0.99 -27.14
C SER A 304 4.61 -2.10 -26.23
N ALA A 305 5.22 -3.29 -26.31
CA ALA A 305 4.79 -4.42 -25.49
C ALA A 305 4.99 -4.18 -23.97
N LYS A 306 5.63 -3.06 -23.59
CA LYS A 306 5.81 -2.56 -22.23
C LYS A 306 4.90 -1.39 -21.86
N GLU A 307 4.20 -0.78 -22.83
CA GLU A 307 3.36 0.38 -22.57
C GLU A 307 2.17 -0.04 -21.70
N LEU A 308 2.05 0.62 -20.56
CA LEU A 308 0.99 0.36 -19.59
C LEU A 308 -0.30 1.03 -20.06
N ASP A 309 -1.40 0.29 -19.95
CA ASP A 309 -2.73 0.84 -20.23
C ASP A 309 -3.20 1.71 -19.05
N ALA A 310 -4.13 2.63 -19.29
CA ALA A 310 -4.65 3.52 -18.24
C ALA A 310 -5.21 2.76 -17.02
N ASP A 311 -5.89 1.63 -17.27
CA ASP A 311 -6.42 0.75 -16.24
C ASP A 311 -5.30 0.05 -15.43
N GLU A 312 -4.18 -0.29 -16.08
CA GLU A 312 -3.01 -0.90 -15.43
C GLU A 312 -2.27 0.12 -14.56
N ILE A 313 -2.13 1.36 -15.04
CA ILE A 313 -1.58 2.47 -14.26
C ILE A 313 -2.47 2.75 -13.05
N ALA A 314 -3.80 2.79 -13.23
CA ALA A 314 -4.74 2.97 -12.13
C ALA A 314 -4.62 1.84 -11.08
N ALA A 315 -4.52 0.59 -11.52
CA ALA A 315 -4.33 -0.55 -10.61
C ALA A 315 -2.99 -0.49 -9.86
N LEU A 316 -1.90 -0.11 -10.53
CA LEU A 316 -0.60 0.13 -9.88
C LEU A 316 -0.68 1.25 -8.85
N ASN A 317 -1.30 2.38 -9.19
CA ASN A 317 -1.46 3.50 -8.27
C ASN A 317 -2.28 3.12 -7.03
N LEU A 318 -3.35 2.35 -7.19
CA LEU A 318 -4.14 1.84 -6.08
C LEU A 318 -3.34 0.85 -5.21
N TYR A 319 -2.52 0.01 -5.83
CA TYR A 319 -1.65 -0.90 -5.10
C TYR A 319 -0.57 -0.15 -4.32
N SER A 320 0.04 0.88 -4.92
CA SER A 320 0.96 1.79 -4.24
C SER A 320 0.28 2.51 -3.08
N GLN A 321 -0.95 3.01 -3.25
CA GLN A 321 -1.71 3.64 -2.17
C GLN A 321 -1.95 2.71 -0.98
N LEU A 322 -2.23 1.41 -1.21
CA LEU A 322 -2.34 0.42 -0.14
C LEU A 322 -0.99 0.26 0.60
N ARG A 323 0.12 0.18 -0.14
CA ARG A 323 1.46 0.04 0.44
C ARG A 323 1.90 1.29 1.20
N ASP A 324 1.62 2.47 0.67
CA ASP A 324 1.96 3.75 1.28
C ASP A 324 1.23 3.89 2.62
N ARG A 325 -0.07 3.59 2.67
CA ARG A 325 -0.85 3.56 3.92
C ARG A 325 -0.31 2.57 4.93
N ALA A 326 0.09 1.39 4.48
CA ALA A 326 0.70 0.39 5.34
C ALA A 326 2.02 0.89 5.91
N SER A 327 2.88 1.48 5.08
CA SER A 327 4.16 2.05 5.48
C SER A 327 3.98 3.22 6.47
N GLU A 328 3.03 4.12 6.22
CA GLU A 328 2.64 5.21 7.14
C GLU A 328 2.16 4.67 8.50
N ALA A 329 1.50 3.51 8.50
CA ALA A 329 1.09 2.81 9.72
C ALA A 329 2.19 1.94 10.35
N GLY A 330 3.40 1.91 9.79
CA GLY A 330 4.54 1.12 10.27
C GLY A 330 4.45 -0.37 9.94
N LEU A 331 3.72 -0.76 8.90
CA LEU A 331 3.61 -2.14 8.41
C LEU A 331 4.39 -2.33 7.12
N ASP A 332 5.24 -3.35 7.07
CA ASP A 332 5.78 -3.84 5.80
C ASP A 332 4.90 -4.97 5.23
N LEU A 333 4.28 -4.71 4.08
CA LEU A 333 3.41 -5.68 3.41
C LEU A 333 4.20 -6.53 2.39
N PRO A 334 4.07 -7.86 2.44
CA PRO A 334 4.59 -8.72 1.39
C PRO A 334 3.97 -8.38 0.03
N GLN A 335 4.70 -8.60 -1.06
CA GLN A 335 4.20 -8.30 -2.41
C GLN A 335 2.89 -9.04 -2.77
N ALA A 336 2.72 -10.24 -2.19
CA ALA A 336 1.52 -11.06 -2.33
C ALA A 336 0.30 -10.56 -1.54
N CYS A 337 0.47 -9.56 -0.66
CA CYS A 337 -0.67 -8.84 -0.08
C CYS A 337 -1.21 -7.82 -1.09
N ASP A 338 -1.88 -8.30 -2.12
CA ASP A 338 -2.46 -7.49 -3.20
C ASP A 338 -3.98 -7.70 -3.34
N PHE A 339 -4.56 -7.26 -4.46
CA PHE A 339 -6.00 -7.35 -4.71
C PHE A 339 -6.51 -8.80 -4.76
N GLU A 340 -5.67 -9.76 -5.16
CA GLU A 340 -6.03 -11.18 -5.19
C GLU A 340 -6.15 -11.72 -3.76
N PHE A 341 -5.21 -11.35 -2.89
CA PHE A 341 -5.29 -11.67 -1.46
C PHE A 341 -6.53 -11.06 -0.80
N LEU A 342 -6.81 -9.77 -1.06
CA LEU A 342 -8.01 -9.12 -0.54
C LEU A 342 -9.29 -9.81 -1.05
N ALA A 343 -9.33 -10.21 -2.33
CA ALA A 343 -10.46 -10.96 -2.87
C ALA A 343 -10.61 -12.33 -2.18
N ALA A 344 -9.50 -13.04 -1.92
CA ALA A 344 -9.53 -14.31 -1.22
C ALA A 344 -10.14 -14.18 0.20
N LEU A 345 -9.80 -13.11 0.92
CA LEU A 345 -10.43 -12.78 2.21
C LEU A 345 -11.93 -12.54 2.09
N PHE A 346 -12.42 -12.04 0.95
CA PHE A 346 -13.86 -11.83 0.75
C PHE A 346 -14.63 -13.06 0.28
N GLN A 347 -13.99 -13.90 -0.53
CA GLN A 347 -14.56 -15.13 -1.11
C GLN A 347 -14.70 -16.27 -0.11
N VAL A 348 -13.82 -16.34 0.89
CA VAL A 348 -13.80 -17.46 1.85
C VAL A 348 -15.05 -17.47 2.75
N ASP A 349 -15.64 -18.64 2.96
CA ASP A 349 -16.67 -18.81 4.00
C ASP A 349 -16.03 -18.60 5.38
N GLY A 350 -16.40 -17.52 6.06
CA GLY A 350 -15.87 -17.16 7.37
C GLY A 350 -16.18 -18.19 8.46
N ARG A 351 -17.31 -18.90 8.37
CA ARG A 351 -17.65 -19.96 9.33
C ARG A 351 -16.74 -21.17 9.14
N ARG A 352 -16.54 -21.57 7.88
CA ARG A 352 -15.63 -22.67 7.53
C ARG A 352 -14.19 -22.33 7.94
N LEU A 353 -13.72 -21.12 7.66
CA LEU A 353 -12.40 -20.65 8.06
C LEU A 353 -12.23 -20.71 9.59
N ALA A 354 -13.19 -20.17 10.35
CA ALA A 354 -13.14 -20.19 11.81
C ALA A 354 -13.14 -21.62 12.38
N GLN A 355 -13.94 -22.52 11.81
CA GLN A 355 -13.98 -23.93 12.20
C GLN A 355 -12.63 -24.61 11.92
N THR A 356 -12.07 -24.43 10.73
CA THR A 356 -10.78 -25.00 10.35
C THR A 356 -9.64 -24.50 11.24
N VAL A 357 -9.58 -23.20 11.49
CA VAL A 357 -8.57 -22.61 12.39
C VAL A 357 -8.69 -23.20 13.80
N LYS A 358 -9.91 -23.25 14.35
CA LYS A 358 -10.14 -23.82 15.69
C LYS A 358 -9.79 -25.31 15.77
N GLU A 359 -10.16 -26.08 14.76
CA GLU A 359 -9.86 -27.52 14.67
C GLU A 359 -8.34 -27.74 14.65
N LEU A 360 -7.61 -27.06 13.78
CA LEU A 360 -6.16 -27.24 13.66
C LEU A 360 -5.41 -26.81 14.91
N MET A 361 -5.78 -25.68 15.51
CA MET A 361 -5.16 -25.22 16.76
C MET A 361 -5.41 -26.23 17.88
N GLY A 362 -6.65 -26.71 18.03
CA GLY A 362 -6.97 -27.75 19.01
C GLY A 362 -6.25 -29.08 18.76
N LEU A 363 -6.06 -29.45 17.49
CA LEU A 363 -5.25 -30.63 17.13
C LEU A 363 -3.78 -30.44 17.48
N ALA A 364 -3.21 -29.26 17.24
CA ALA A 364 -1.80 -28.97 17.53
C ALA A 364 -1.51 -28.93 19.04
N GLU A 365 -2.48 -28.57 19.87
CA GLU A 365 -2.38 -28.60 21.33
C GLU A 365 -2.56 -30.01 21.92
N HIS A 366 -3.24 -30.92 21.20
CA HIS A 366 -3.53 -32.25 21.71
C HIS A 366 -2.31 -33.17 21.68
N LYS A 367 -1.94 -33.73 22.84
CA LYS A 367 -0.70 -34.50 23.04
C LYS A 367 -0.58 -35.77 22.18
N GLU A 368 -1.70 -36.37 21.79
CA GLU A 368 -1.72 -37.59 20.97
C GLU A 368 -1.71 -37.30 19.46
N THR A 369 -1.81 -36.03 19.06
CA THR A 369 -1.81 -35.68 17.64
C THR A 369 -0.45 -35.94 17.04
N THR A 370 -0.42 -36.81 16.03
CA THR A 370 0.81 -37.09 15.30
C THR A 370 1.07 -36.00 14.27
N ARG A 371 2.35 -35.73 14.04
CA ARG A 371 2.82 -34.85 12.95
C ARG A 371 2.19 -35.22 11.59
N ILE A 372 2.16 -36.51 11.26
CA ILE A 372 1.64 -37.01 9.98
C ILE A 372 0.18 -36.58 9.78
N TYR A 373 -0.64 -36.79 10.81
CA TYR A 373 -2.05 -36.43 10.76
C TYR A 373 -2.25 -34.92 10.57
N LEU A 374 -1.48 -34.09 11.26
CA LEU A 374 -1.58 -32.64 11.12
C LEU A 374 -1.16 -32.17 9.72
N MET A 375 -0.11 -32.77 9.15
CA MET A 375 0.32 -32.48 7.77
C MET A 375 -0.72 -32.90 6.73
N GLU A 376 -1.40 -34.03 6.92
CA GLU A 376 -2.52 -34.45 6.06
C GLU A 376 -3.69 -33.46 6.12
N ARG A 377 -4.02 -32.97 7.32
CA ARG A 377 -5.05 -31.92 7.48
C ARG A 377 -4.66 -30.61 6.81
N LEU A 378 -3.40 -30.21 6.87
CA LEU A 378 -2.91 -29.04 6.16
C LEU A 378 -2.97 -29.19 4.64
N ARG A 379 -2.66 -30.38 4.11
CA ARG A 379 -2.81 -30.66 2.66
C ARG A 379 -4.27 -30.58 2.21
N ALA A 380 -5.22 -31.02 3.03
CA ALA A 380 -6.65 -30.90 2.70
C ALA A 380 -7.14 -29.42 2.66
N ILE A 381 -6.46 -28.52 3.38
CA ILE A 381 -6.75 -27.08 3.38
C ILE A 381 -6.30 -26.46 2.06
N ASP A 382 -5.20 -26.92 1.48
CA ASP A 382 -4.71 -26.45 0.18
C ASP A 382 -5.67 -26.72 -0.97
N GLU A 383 -6.50 -27.77 -0.87
CA GLU A 383 -7.55 -28.06 -1.85
C GLU A 383 -8.77 -27.16 -1.68
N THR A 384 -8.91 -26.53 -0.51
CA THR A 384 -10.11 -25.77 -0.12
C THR A 384 -9.94 -24.27 -0.23
N PHE A 385 -8.78 -23.75 0.18
CA PHE A 385 -8.52 -22.33 0.32
C PHE A 385 -7.47 -21.86 -0.68
N ALA A 386 -7.50 -20.57 -1.03
CA ALA A 386 -6.44 -19.96 -1.82
C ALA A 386 -5.09 -20.10 -1.10
N ASN A 387 -4.01 -20.31 -1.84
CA ASN A 387 -2.68 -20.58 -1.27
C ASN A 387 -2.25 -19.56 -0.20
N THR A 388 -2.53 -18.26 -0.41
CA THR A 388 -2.21 -17.22 0.57
C THR A 388 -2.95 -17.38 1.91
N LEU A 389 -4.18 -17.91 1.90
CA LEU A 389 -4.92 -18.21 3.12
C LEU A 389 -4.42 -19.49 3.78
N SER A 390 -4.12 -20.52 2.99
CA SER A 390 -3.51 -21.76 3.50
C SER A 390 -2.15 -21.47 4.15
N ASP A 391 -1.34 -20.61 3.53
CA ASP A 391 -0.08 -20.13 4.10
C ASP A 391 -0.31 -19.41 5.43
N ALA A 392 -1.31 -18.51 5.51
CA ALA A 392 -1.64 -17.80 6.75
C ALA A 392 -2.09 -18.75 7.87
N ILE A 393 -2.82 -19.81 7.55
CA ILE A 393 -3.22 -20.85 8.51
C ILE A 393 -2.01 -21.67 8.97
N ALA A 394 -1.10 -22.04 8.08
CA ALA A 394 0.12 -22.75 8.44
C ALA A 394 1.04 -21.89 9.33
N LEU A 395 1.15 -20.58 9.04
CA LEU A 395 1.84 -19.62 9.90
C LEU A 395 1.16 -19.52 11.27
N LEU A 396 -0.17 -19.48 11.31
CA LEU A 396 -0.92 -19.45 12.55
C LEU A 396 -0.60 -20.67 13.43
N LEU A 397 -0.50 -21.87 12.85
CA LEU A 397 -0.11 -23.08 13.59
C LEU A 397 1.32 -23.00 14.09
N PHE A 398 2.27 -22.60 13.24
CA PHE A 398 3.68 -22.50 13.59
C PHE A 398 3.93 -21.54 14.75
N HIS A 399 3.24 -20.41 14.74
CA HIS A 399 3.39 -19.39 15.76
C HIS A 399 2.49 -19.60 16.99
N GLY A 400 1.32 -20.22 16.82
CA GLY A 400 0.35 -20.41 17.90
C GLY A 400 0.58 -21.68 18.73
N ALA A 401 1.09 -22.75 18.13
CA ALA A 401 1.28 -24.05 18.80
C ALA A 401 2.77 -24.35 19.04
N VAL A 402 3.51 -23.37 19.59
CA VAL A 402 4.94 -23.50 19.85
C VAL A 402 5.21 -24.65 20.82
N GLY A 403 6.04 -25.61 20.40
CA GLY A 403 6.34 -26.82 21.17
C GLY A 403 5.38 -27.98 20.91
N GLY A 404 4.37 -27.80 20.05
CA GLY A 404 3.52 -28.86 19.53
C GLY A 404 4.18 -29.66 18.39
N PRO A 405 3.41 -30.55 17.72
CA PRO A 405 3.92 -31.43 16.67
C PRO A 405 4.22 -30.69 15.34
N PHE A 406 3.94 -29.39 15.25
CA PHE A 406 4.21 -28.55 14.07
C PHE A 406 5.34 -27.55 14.35
N GLY A 407 6.56 -27.93 13.99
CA GLY A 407 7.74 -27.11 14.13
C GLY A 407 8.21 -26.49 12.81
N PHE A 408 9.46 -26.02 12.80
CA PHE A 408 10.05 -25.37 11.63
C PHE A 408 10.28 -26.34 10.47
N ALA A 409 10.59 -27.61 10.75
CA ALA A 409 10.76 -28.63 9.71
C ALA A 409 9.43 -28.90 8.98
N GLU A 410 8.33 -28.95 9.72
CA GLU A 410 6.99 -29.11 9.18
C GLU A 410 6.59 -27.88 8.36
N LEU A 411 6.85 -26.68 8.85
CA LEU A 411 6.64 -25.43 8.10
C LEU A 411 7.41 -25.44 6.77
N TYR A 412 8.67 -25.88 6.80
CA TYR A 412 9.51 -26.01 5.60
C TYR A 412 8.93 -27.03 4.60
N GLU A 413 8.49 -28.19 5.07
CA GLU A 413 7.85 -29.20 4.21
C GLU A 413 6.54 -28.71 3.59
N THR A 414 5.70 -28.00 4.36
CA THR A 414 4.47 -27.37 3.84
C THR A 414 4.79 -26.34 2.76
N ALA A 415 5.85 -25.55 2.94
CA ALA A 415 6.25 -24.53 1.97
C ALA A 415 6.84 -25.10 0.68
N ILE A 416 7.57 -26.23 0.76
CA ILE A 416 8.08 -26.90 -0.45
C ILE A 416 6.93 -27.53 -1.23
N GLY A 417 6.06 -28.28 -0.55
CA GLY A 417 5.02 -29.07 -1.20
C GLY A 417 5.59 -29.91 -2.35
N THR A 418 5.14 -29.66 -3.57
CA THR A 418 5.60 -30.31 -4.81
C THR A 418 6.59 -29.46 -5.63
N ALA A 419 6.87 -28.24 -5.22
CA ALA A 419 7.68 -27.29 -5.99
C ALA A 419 9.18 -27.51 -5.76
N ARG A 420 9.89 -27.89 -6.84
CA ARG A 420 11.35 -28.12 -6.81
C ARG A 420 12.16 -26.83 -6.81
N ASP A 421 11.64 -25.77 -7.42
CA ASP A 421 12.37 -24.51 -7.63
C ASP A 421 11.95 -23.41 -6.64
N GLN A 422 12.92 -22.61 -6.19
CA GLN A 422 12.67 -21.50 -5.26
C GLN A 422 11.79 -20.39 -5.84
N SER A 423 11.94 -20.07 -7.13
CA SER A 423 11.09 -19.07 -7.81
C SER A 423 9.63 -19.52 -7.85
N VAL A 424 9.39 -20.80 -8.18
CA VAL A 424 8.05 -21.39 -8.20
C VAL A 424 7.45 -21.44 -6.78
N ARG A 425 8.25 -21.83 -5.77
CA ARG A 425 7.83 -21.77 -4.35
C ARG A 425 7.43 -20.36 -3.93
N SER A 426 8.22 -19.35 -4.28
CA SER A 426 7.90 -17.96 -3.90
C SER A 426 6.61 -17.43 -4.52
N ILE A 427 6.19 -17.99 -5.65
CA ILE A 427 4.93 -17.64 -6.32
C ILE A 427 3.76 -18.44 -5.70
N GLN A 428 3.95 -19.74 -5.47
CA GLN A 428 2.88 -20.61 -4.97
C GLN A 428 2.64 -20.44 -3.47
N ARG A 429 3.69 -20.20 -2.69
CA ARG A 429 3.72 -20.13 -1.22
C ARG A 429 4.42 -18.86 -0.74
N PRO A 430 3.90 -17.68 -1.11
CA PRO A 430 4.62 -16.43 -0.92
C PRO A 430 4.83 -16.07 0.56
N PHE A 431 3.86 -16.34 1.45
CA PHE A 431 4.00 -15.96 2.85
C PHE A 431 4.88 -16.95 3.61
N LEU A 432 4.75 -18.25 3.33
CA LEU A 432 5.63 -19.26 3.92
C LEU A 432 7.08 -19.08 3.47
N SER A 433 7.31 -18.81 2.17
CA SER A 433 8.65 -18.58 1.64
C SER A 433 9.31 -17.36 2.27
N ALA A 434 8.55 -16.27 2.44
CA ALA A 434 9.05 -15.05 3.10
C ALA A 434 9.37 -15.30 4.58
N GLU A 435 8.53 -16.06 5.29
CA GLU A 435 8.78 -16.39 6.69
C GLU A 435 10.03 -17.28 6.83
N LEU A 436 10.17 -18.34 6.03
CA LEU A 436 11.34 -19.22 6.07
C LEU A 436 12.65 -18.47 5.82
N ALA A 437 12.66 -17.54 4.85
CA ALA A 437 13.83 -16.72 4.55
C ALA A 437 14.20 -15.78 5.72
N ARG A 438 13.21 -15.31 6.48
CA ARG A 438 13.46 -14.39 7.60
C ARG A 438 13.99 -15.09 8.86
N ARG A 439 13.57 -16.33 9.12
CA ARG A 439 13.83 -17.05 10.40
C ARG A 439 15.29 -17.11 10.85
N PRO A 440 16.28 -17.41 9.98
CA PRO A 440 17.69 -17.45 10.39
C PRO A 440 18.15 -16.14 11.04
N ARG A 441 17.80 -15.01 10.45
CA ARG A 441 18.20 -13.67 10.92
C ARG A 441 17.51 -13.30 12.23
N GLU A 442 16.22 -13.61 12.36
CA GLU A 442 15.45 -13.35 13.59
C GLU A 442 15.99 -14.14 14.78
N LEU A 443 16.35 -15.41 14.56
CA LEU A 443 16.96 -16.25 15.60
C LEU A 443 18.36 -15.76 15.99
N ALA A 444 19.13 -15.24 15.04
CA ALA A 444 20.42 -14.63 15.34
C ALA A 444 20.26 -13.37 16.22
N PHE A 445 19.28 -12.50 15.91
CA PHE A 445 18.97 -11.35 16.77
C PHE A 445 18.42 -11.77 18.12
N GLN A 446 17.54 -12.76 18.19
CA GLN A 446 17.05 -13.31 19.44
C GLN A 446 18.20 -13.80 20.32
N LEU A 447 19.16 -14.54 19.76
CA LEU A 447 20.32 -15.01 20.49
C LEU A 447 21.20 -13.85 20.98
N ARG A 448 21.39 -12.82 20.14
CA ARG A 448 22.06 -11.57 20.54
C ARG A 448 21.35 -10.92 21.72
N GLU A 449 20.03 -10.80 21.69
CA GLU A 449 19.24 -10.18 22.75
C GLU A 449 19.22 -11.02 24.04
N VAL A 450 19.23 -12.35 23.93
CA VAL A 450 19.42 -13.26 25.08
C VAL A 450 20.73 -12.97 25.78
N MET A 451 21.83 -12.84 25.01
CA MET A 451 23.16 -12.54 25.55
C MET A 451 23.27 -11.11 26.07
N ARG A 452 22.68 -10.14 25.37
CA ARG A 452 22.65 -8.73 25.81
C ARG A 452 21.94 -8.57 27.14
N LYS A 453 20.86 -9.30 27.37
CA LYS A 453 20.09 -9.29 28.62
C LYS A 453 20.64 -10.24 29.69
N ARG A 454 21.72 -10.97 29.40
CA ARG A 454 22.33 -11.96 30.30
C ARG A 454 21.33 -12.97 30.87
N LEU A 455 20.40 -13.43 30.03
CA LEU A 455 19.40 -14.42 30.46
C LEU A 455 20.04 -15.75 30.89
N ASP A 456 19.29 -16.56 31.63
CA ASP A 456 19.73 -17.83 32.18
C ASP A 456 20.10 -18.87 31.11
N GLU A 457 20.87 -19.88 31.53
CA GLU A 457 21.39 -20.95 30.65
C GLU A 457 20.27 -21.68 29.89
N ILE A 458 19.08 -21.85 30.50
CA ILE A 458 17.96 -22.56 29.87
C ILE A 458 17.44 -21.77 28.67
N ARG A 459 17.25 -20.46 28.81
CA ARG A 459 16.80 -19.60 27.70
C ARG A 459 17.84 -19.53 26.58
N ALA A 460 19.12 -19.45 26.93
CA ALA A 460 20.20 -19.50 25.95
C ALA A 460 20.22 -20.85 25.20
N ALA A 461 20.07 -21.97 25.90
CA ALA A 461 19.97 -23.29 25.30
C ALA A 461 18.78 -23.39 24.33
N THR A 462 17.60 -22.90 24.71
CA THR A 462 16.40 -22.90 23.86
C THR A 462 16.61 -22.11 22.57
N ALA A 463 17.19 -20.91 22.66
CA ALA A 463 17.49 -20.09 21.47
C ALA A 463 18.53 -20.76 20.55
N LEU A 464 19.58 -21.36 21.11
CA LEU A 464 20.59 -22.10 20.35
C LEU A 464 20.01 -23.32 19.64
N LYS A 465 19.20 -24.13 20.34
CA LYS A 465 18.54 -25.30 19.74
C LYS A 465 17.60 -24.90 18.62
N ALA A 466 16.86 -23.81 18.77
CA ALA A 466 16.01 -23.25 17.70
C ALA A 466 16.85 -22.84 16.47
N LEU A 467 17.94 -22.09 16.67
CA LEU A 467 18.84 -21.68 15.59
C LEU A 467 19.44 -22.88 14.84
N PHE A 468 19.99 -23.86 15.56
CA PHE A 468 20.60 -25.03 14.95
C PHE A 468 19.58 -25.94 14.25
N SER A 469 18.34 -26.01 14.76
CA SER A 469 17.24 -26.71 14.09
C SER A 469 16.92 -26.07 12.73
N VAL A 470 16.84 -24.73 12.68
CA VAL A 470 16.64 -24.00 11.41
C VAL A 470 17.78 -24.24 10.44
N TRP A 471 19.02 -24.19 10.93
CA TRP A 471 20.22 -24.39 10.11
C TRP A 471 20.32 -25.79 9.50
N ASN A 472 19.91 -26.81 10.24
CA ASN A 472 19.88 -28.19 9.75
C ASN A 472 18.70 -28.48 8.80
N THR A 473 17.66 -27.65 8.82
CA THR A 473 16.45 -27.82 8.00
C THR A 473 16.59 -27.11 6.64
N LEU A 474 17.15 -25.90 6.62
CA LEU A 474 17.27 -25.10 5.40
C LEU A 474 18.46 -25.54 4.54
N PRO A 475 18.25 -25.94 3.27
CA PRO A 475 19.34 -26.26 2.38
C PRO A 475 20.08 -24.99 1.95
N ARG A 476 21.40 -24.97 2.19
CA ARG A 476 22.26 -23.82 1.87
C ARG A 476 22.17 -23.38 0.41
N ALA A 477 22.01 -24.32 -0.53
CA ALA A 477 21.88 -24.03 -1.95
C ALA A 477 20.66 -23.15 -2.30
N SER A 478 19.58 -23.17 -1.50
CA SER A 478 18.39 -22.33 -1.74
C SER A 478 18.32 -21.10 -0.82
N PHE A 479 18.98 -21.12 0.33
CA PHE A 479 18.86 -20.06 1.35
C PHE A 479 20.20 -19.40 1.69
N GLU A 480 21.18 -19.43 0.78
CA GLU A 480 22.53 -18.92 1.03
C GLU A 480 22.53 -17.46 1.53
N ARG A 481 21.76 -16.59 0.85
CA ARG A 481 21.67 -15.16 1.21
C ARG A 481 21.07 -14.96 2.60
N ASP A 482 20.05 -15.75 2.94
CA ASP A 482 19.32 -15.64 4.20
C ASP A 482 20.17 -16.15 5.38
N LEU A 483 20.91 -17.24 5.16
CA LEU A 483 21.86 -17.77 6.13
C LEU A 483 23.06 -16.83 6.32
N ASP A 484 23.59 -16.22 5.26
CA ASP A 484 24.69 -15.25 5.39
C ASP A 484 24.26 -13.94 6.06
N ALA A 485 23.00 -13.52 5.90
CA ALA A 485 22.43 -12.42 6.67
C ALA A 485 22.43 -12.71 8.19
N ALA A 486 22.12 -13.94 8.60
CA ALA A 486 22.22 -14.37 9.99
C ALA A 486 23.68 -14.43 10.48
N LEU A 487 24.61 -14.94 9.66
CA LEU A 487 26.05 -14.93 9.99
C LEU A 487 26.58 -13.50 10.17
N THR A 488 26.07 -12.55 9.39
CA THR A 488 26.45 -11.14 9.51
C THR A 488 26.08 -10.56 10.88
N VAL A 489 24.94 -10.98 11.46
CA VAL A 489 24.58 -10.60 12.84
C VAL A 489 25.63 -11.07 13.84
N PHE A 490 26.09 -12.32 13.73
CA PHE A 490 27.13 -12.87 14.61
C PHE A 490 28.51 -12.23 14.39
N ARG A 491 28.88 -11.96 13.14
CA ARG A 491 30.11 -11.22 12.79
C ARG A 491 30.11 -9.81 13.37
N ALA A 492 28.93 -9.22 13.59
CA ALA A 492 28.76 -7.90 14.17
C ALA A 492 28.77 -7.88 15.71
N PHE A 493 28.93 -9.02 16.40
CA PHE A 493 28.97 -9.06 17.87
C PHE A 493 30.02 -8.12 18.50
N PRO A 494 31.27 -8.03 18.00
CA PRO A 494 32.25 -7.09 18.54
C PRO A 494 31.77 -5.63 18.51
N ILE A 495 31.01 -5.26 17.46
CA ILE A 495 30.46 -3.91 17.32
C ILE A 495 29.21 -3.76 18.21
N ALA A 496 28.35 -4.78 18.25
CA ALA A 496 27.09 -4.74 19.00
C ALA A 496 27.28 -4.70 20.52
N PHE A 497 28.40 -5.24 21.02
CA PHE A 497 28.76 -5.27 22.44
C PHE A 497 29.96 -4.36 22.77
N ALA A 498 30.31 -3.44 21.87
CA ALA A 498 31.42 -2.52 22.10
C ALA A 498 31.20 -1.71 23.40
N GLY A 499 32.17 -1.78 24.31
CA GLY A 499 32.10 -1.10 25.61
C GLY A 499 31.29 -1.83 26.68
N ASP A 500 30.89 -3.07 26.44
CA ASP A 500 30.41 -4.01 27.47
C ASP A 500 31.62 -4.64 28.20
N ASP A 501 31.57 -4.79 29.52
CA ASP A 501 32.65 -5.40 30.30
C ASP A 501 32.98 -6.84 29.86
N ASP A 502 31.99 -7.54 29.29
CA ASP A 502 32.13 -8.92 28.78
C ASP A 502 32.35 -9.00 27.25
N GLU A 503 32.69 -7.89 26.58
CA GLU A 503 32.81 -7.80 25.12
C GLU A 503 33.66 -8.93 24.51
N ALA A 504 34.80 -9.26 25.13
CA ALA A 504 35.70 -10.30 24.64
C ALA A 504 35.05 -11.70 24.66
N ALA A 505 34.30 -12.03 25.71
CA ALA A 505 33.61 -13.31 25.83
C ALA A 505 32.44 -13.41 24.84
N LEU A 506 31.67 -12.34 24.69
CA LEU A 506 30.57 -12.25 23.72
C LEU A 506 31.07 -12.32 22.28
N SER A 507 32.17 -11.64 21.97
CA SER A 507 32.81 -11.70 20.65
C SER A 507 33.33 -13.10 20.32
N ALA A 508 33.92 -13.80 21.29
CA ALA A 508 34.34 -15.19 21.14
C ALA A 508 33.15 -16.12 20.86
N ILE A 509 32.01 -15.91 21.51
CA ILE A 509 30.78 -16.63 21.22
C ILE A 509 30.32 -16.40 19.78
N GLY A 510 30.32 -15.15 19.30
CA GLY A 510 29.97 -14.81 17.92
C GLY A 510 30.86 -15.53 16.89
N GLN A 511 32.18 -15.54 17.11
CA GLN A 511 33.14 -16.26 16.27
C GLN A 511 32.92 -17.78 16.29
N GLN A 512 32.66 -18.35 17.46
CA GLN A 512 32.38 -19.78 17.62
C GLN A 512 31.07 -20.17 16.90
N LEU A 513 30.03 -19.34 17.00
CA LEU A 513 28.77 -19.53 16.26
C LEU A 513 29.01 -19.51 14.75
N CYS A 514 29.74 -18.53 14.22
CA CYS A 514 30.08 -18.51 12.79
C CYS A 514 30.80 -19.79 12.37
N THR A 515 31.74 -20.28 13.17
CA THR A 515 32.52 -21.49 12.86
C THR A 515 31.60 -22.72 12.80
N ILE A 516 30.77 -22.91 13.83
CA ILE A 516 29.81 -24.02 13.91
C ILE A 516 28.84 -23.99 12.73
N LEU A 517 28.29 -22.82 12.42
CA LEU A 517 27.24 -22.65 11.39
C LEU A 517 27.79 -22.73 9.96
N THR A 518 29.11 -22.66 9.76
CA THR A 518 29.71 -22.93 8.45
C THR A 518 29.89 -24.42 8.14
N ALA A 519 29.74 -25.30 9.13
CA ALA A 519 29.79 -26.74 8.93
C ALA A 519 28.62 -27.24 8.05
N GLU A 520 28.81 -28.39 7.40
CA GLU A 520 27.77 -29.01 6.56
C GLU A 520 26.53 -29.43 7.36
N LYS A 521 26.75 -29.89 8.60
CA LYS A 521 25.69 -30.26 9.53
C LYS A 521 26.08 -29.88 10.95
N VAL A 522 25.13 -29.38 11.73
CA VAL A 522 25.35 -28.96 13.12
C VAL A 522 24.89 -30.07 14.07
N GLU A 523 25.81 -30.62 14.85
CA GLU A 523 25.49 -31.51 15.97
C GLU A 523 24.93 -30.70 17.14
N VAL A 524 23.59 -30.62 17.22
CA VAL A 524 22.86 -29.67 18.07
C VAL A 524 23.30 -29.71 19.54
N GLU A 525 23.42 -30.88 20.17
CA GLU A 525 23.77 -30.98 21.58
C GLU A 525 25.24 -30.58 21.85
N MET A 526 26.18 -31.02 21.02
CA MET A 526 27.60 -30.65 21.17
C MET A 526 27.84 -29.17 20.89
N ALA A 527 27.23 -28.63 19.83
CA ALA A 527 27.30 -27.22 19.49
C ALA A 527 26.70 -26.34 20.60
N THR A 528 25.55 -26.74 21.16
CA THR A 528 24.91 -26.02 22.27
C THR A 528 25.81 -26.02 23.51
N ALA A 529 26.36 -27.18 23.89
CA ALA A 529 27.26 -27.28 25.03
C ALA A 529 28.54 -26.42 24.86
N ALA A 530 29.10 -26.36 23.65
CA ALA A 530 30.28 -25.56 23.35
C ALA A 530 30.03 -24.06 23.55
N ILE A 531 28.88 -23.54 23.08
CA ILE A 531 28.51 -22.14 23.28
C ILE A 531 28.15 -21.86 24.74
N LEU A 532 27.38 -22.74 25.40
CA LEU A 532 27.00 -22.55 26.80
C LEU A 532 28.21 -22.54 27.73
N ARG A 533 29.29 -23.27 27.42
CA ARG A 533 30.54 -23.22 28.20
C ARG A 533 31.16 -21.81 28.22
N LEU A 534 31.06 -21.07 27.12
CA LEU A 534 31.53 -19.68 27.03
C LEU A 534 30.54 -18.70 27.67
N TYR A 535 29.24 -18.98 27.58
CA TYR A 535 28.18 -18.09 28.06
C TYR A 535 27.90 -18.19 29.57
N LYS A 536 28.08 -19.38 30.15
CA LYS A 536 27.77 -19.67 31.56
C LYS A 536 28.33 -18.67 32.58
N PRO A 537 29.59 -18.17 32.46
CA PRO A 537 30.12 -17.16 33.38
C PRO A 537 29.38 -15.81 33.33
N LEU A 538 28.69 -15.53 32.21
CA LEU A 538 28.01 -14.26 31.94
C LEU A 538 26.54 -14.30 32.37
N ALA A 539 25.93 -15.48 32.41
CA ALA A 539 24.51 -15.65 32.66
C ALA A 539 24.13 -15.19 34.08
N GLN A 540 23.12 -14.35 34.19
CA GLN A 540 22.54 -14.00 35.48
C GLN A 540 21.60 -15.12 35.93
N ALA A 541 21.63 -15.44 37.23
CA ALA A 541 20.67 -16.37 37.81
C ALA A 541 19.25 -15.83 37.61
N ALA A 542 18.35 -16.66 37.09
CA ALA A 542 16.96 -16.27 36.93
C ALA A 542 16.38 -15.85 38.29
N PRO A 543 15.72 -14.69 38.41
CA PRO A 543 14.76 -14.53 39.49
C PRO A 543 13.71 -15.61 39.31
N MET A 544 13.64 -16.54 40.25
CA MET A 544 12.54 -17.49 40.36
C MET A 544 11.26 -16.67 40.58
N THR A 545 10.56 -16.30 39.51
CA THR A 545 9.16 -15.87 39.62
C THR A 545 8.32 -17.13 39.74
N PRO A 546 7.75 -17.43 40.92
CA PRO A 546 6.74 -18.47 41.05
C PRO A 546 5.43 -17.88 40.52
N GLY A 547 4.93 -18.34 39.37
CA GLY A 547 3.59 -17.90 38.95
C GLY A 547 3.21 -17.95 37.47
N ALA A 548 3.86 -18.73 36.61
CA ALA A 548 3.38 -18.92 35.23
C ALA A 548 3.20 -20.41 34.90
N PHE A 549 2.52 -21.14 35.78
CA PHE A 549 1.76 -22.34 35.43
C PHE A 549 0.31 -22.06 35.83
N VAL A 550 -0.51 -21.62 34.87
CA VAL A 550 -1.96 -21.85 34.90
C VAL A 550 -2.42 -21.99 33.45
N VAL A 551 -2.73 -23.25 33.12
CA VAL A 551 -3.62 -23.84 32.08
C VAL A 551 -3.58 -23.25 30.69
#